data_AF-A0A920AC20-F1
#
_entry.id   AF-A0A920AC20-F1
#
_cell.length_a   1.000
_cell.length_b   1.000
_cell.length_c   1.000
_cell.angle_alpha   90.00
_cell.angle_beta   90.00
_cell.angle_gamma   90.00
#
_symmetry.space_group_name_H-M   'P 1'
#
loop_
_entity.id
_entity.type
_entity.pdbx_description
1 polymer ?
#
loop_
_entity_poly.entity_id
_entity_poly.type
_entity_poly.pdbx_seq_one_letter_code
_entity_poly.pdbx_strand_id
1 'polypeptide(L)'
;MSKNIGKIAQIIGPVVDVKFDSSNGSLPNIYDALEITKENGNKVILECQQHIGEDTVRAISMDSTDGLSRGNEVLATGSPILMPIGEEIKGRLFNVVGDAIDGIGALSKEGGYPIHREAPKFEDLSTSSEVLFTGIKVIDLVEPYSKGGKIGLFGGAGVGKTVLIMELINNIAKGHDGISVFAGVGERTREGNDLLREMIESGVIKYGKEFEEDMEKGGWDLSKVDSKEMINSQATLVFGQMNESPGARARVALSGLTLAEYYRDGEGDGAGRDILFFIDNIFRFTQAGSEVSALLGRMPSAVGYQPTLATEMGAMQERITSTKTDLLHLYRQFMYLPMTLPTLLRRQLSPTWMQQRYCLVKLQN
;
A
#
# COMPACT_ATOMS: atom_id res chain seq x y z
N MET A 1 5.46 -27.66 -14.16
CA MET A 1 4.01 -27.35 -14.17
C MET A 1 3.68 -26.71 -15.50
N SER A 2 2.61 -27.15 -16.17
CA SER A 2 2.16 -26.54 -17.43
C SER A 2 1.83 -25.07 -17.19
N LYS A 3 2.50 -24.17 -17.91
CA LYS A 3 2.23 -22.73 -17.84
C LYS A 3 0.82 -22.48 -18.39
N ASN A 4 -0.05 -21.87 -17.59
CA ASN A 4 -1.39 -21.49 -18.01
C ASN A 4 -1.31 -20.17 -18.79
N ILE A 5 -1.38 -20.24 -20.12
CA ILE A 5 -1.15 -19.12 -21.02
C ILE A 5 -2.46 -18.75 -21.71
N GLY A 6 -2.87 -17.50 -21.55
CA GLY A 6 -3.96 -16.86 -22.28
C GLY A 6 -3.46 -15.92 -23.38
N LYS A 7 -4.38 -15.35 -24.14
CA LYS A 7 -4.10 -14.34 -25.17
C LYS A 7 -4.98 -13.11 -24.97
N ILE A 8 -4.42 -11.92 -25.20
CA ILE A 8 -5.21 -10.68 -25.13
C ILE A 8 -6.28 -10.68 -26.22
N ALA A 9 -7.55 -10.61 -25.81
CA ALA A 9 -8.70 -10.50 -26.71
C ALA A 9 -9.00 -9.03 -27.03
N GLN A 10 -9.00 -8.16 -26.01
CA GLN A 10 -9.34 -6.75 -26.14
C GLN A 10 -8.60 -5.88 -25.11
N ILE A 11 -8.34 -4.63 -25.47
CA ILE A 11 -7.73 -3.62 -24.61
C ILE A 11 -8.62 -2.37 -24.67
N ILE A 12 -9.04 -1.86 -23.50
CA ILE A 12 -9.84 -0.64 -23.34
C ILE A 12 -9.18 0.21 -22.25
N GLY A 13 -8.28 1.11 -22.65
CA GLY A 13 -7.46 1.87 -21.70
C GLY A 13 -6.68 0.91 -20.78
N PRO A 14 -6.81 1.00 -19.45
CA PRO A 14 -6.14 0.10 -18.52
C PRO A 14 -6.85 -1.25 -18.32
N VAL A 15 -8.04 -1.47 -18.91
CA VAL A 15 -8.77 -2.74 -18.83
C VAL A 15 -8.35 -3.63 -19.98
N VAL A 16 -7.97 -4.87 -19.67
CA VAL A 16 -7.51 -5.86 -20.63
C VAL A 16 -8.33 -7.14 -20.47
N ASP A 17 -9.01 -7.53 -21.53
CA ASP A 17 -9.75 -8.80 -21.57
C ASP A 17 -8.81 -9.88 -22.15
N VAL A 18 -8.62 -10.97 -21.39
CA VAL A 18 -7.68 -12.05 -21.71
C VAL A 18 -8.46 -13.36 -21.85
N LYS A 19 -8.33 -14.00 -23.01
CA LYS A 19 -8.96 -15.29 -23.31
C LYS A 19 -8.00 -16.42 -23.00
N PHE A 20 -8.43 -17.34 -22.14
CA PHE A 20 -7.72 -18.58 -21.84
C PHE A 20 -8.31 -19.71 -22.68
N ASP A 21 -7.47 -20.67 -23.05
CA ASP A 21 -7.94 -21.88 -23.71
C ASP A 21 -8.24 -22.93 -22.63
N SER A 22 -9.53 -23.14 -22.35
CA SER A 22 -10.03 -24.06 -21.32
C SER A 22 -9.67 -25.53 -21.59
N SER A 23 -9.18 -25.85 -22.79
CA SER A 23 -8.63 -27.18 -23.13
C SER A 23 -7.24 -27.45 -22.51
N ASN A 24 -6.49 -26.41 -22.16
CA ASN A 24 -5.10 -26.49 -21.68
C ASN A 24 -4.86 -25.99 -20.24
N GLY A 25 -5.91 -25.51 -19.55
CA GLY A 25 -5.78 -25.00 -18.17
C GLY A 25 -7.11 -24.53 -17.56
N SER A 26 -7.09 -24.25 -16.25
CA SER A 26 -8.21 -23.64 -15.54
C SER A 26 -8.23 -22.11 -15.73
N LEU A 27 -9.41 -21.50 -15.67
CA LEU A 27 -9.51 -20.03 -15.60
C LEU A 27 -8.79 -19.51 -14.33
N PRO A 28 -8.01 -18.42 -14.42
CA PRO A 28 -7.41 -17.78 -13.24
C PRO A 28 -8.50 -17.32 -12.26
N ASN A 29 -8.22 -17.41 -10.97
CA ASN A 29 -9.15 -16.92 -9.96
C ASN A 29 -9.28 -15.40 -10.02
N ILE A 30 -10.33 -14.87 -9.40
CA ILE A 30 -10.44 -13.43 -9.17
C ILE A 30 -9.28 -13.03 -8.25
N TYR A 31 -8.66 -11.90 -8.56
CA TYR A 31 -7.44 -11.35 -7.93
C TYR A 31 -6.12 -12.03 -8.28
N ASP A 32 -6.11 -13.08 -9.10
CA ASP A 32 -4.85 -13.64 -9.60
C ASP A 32 -4.10 -12.63 -10.48
N ALA A 33 -2.79 -12.60 -10.33
CA ALA A 33 -1.90 -11.81 -11.16
C ALA A 33 -1.63 -12.52 -12.50
N LEU A 34 -1.65 -11.73 -13.56
CA LEU A 34 -1.33 -12.15 -14.91
C LEU A 34 -0.11 -11.35 -15.38
N GLU A 35 0.86 -12.00 -16.00
CA GLU A 35 2.10 -11.39 -16.47
C GLU A 35 2.14 -11.35 -18.00
N ILE A 36 2.44 -10.17 -18.55
CA ILE A 36 2.70 -9.97 -19.98
C ILE A 36 4.14 -9.52 -20.14
N THR A 37 4.90 -10.21 -20.99
CA THR A 37 6.24 -9.77 -21.38
C THR A 37 6.15 -8.96 -22.67
N LYS A 38 6.48 -7.67 -22.61
CA LYS A 38 6.59 -6.80 -23.80
C LYS A 38 7.81 -7.19 -24.64
N GLU A 39 7.83 -6.78 -25.91
CA GLU A 39 8.95 -7.06 -26.83
C GLU A 39 10.30 -6.51 -26.33
N ASN A 40 10.27 -5.43 -25.56
CA ASN A 40 11.45 -4.83 -24.93
C ASN A 40 11.93 -5.56 -23.67
N GLY A 41 11.29 -6.67 -23.28
CA GLY A 41 11.59 -7.45 -22.08
C GLY A 41 10.94 -6.93 -20.80
N ASN A 42 10.23 -5.80 -20.84
CA ASN A 42 9.53 -5.28 -19.66
C ASN A 42 8.30 -6.11 -19.35
N LYS A 43 8.08 -6.38 -18.07
CA LYS A 43 6.91 -7.12 -17.59
C LYS A 43 5.81 -6.14 -17.21
N VAL A 44 4.60 -6.39 -17.71
CA VAL A 44 3.38 -5.71 -17.27
C VAL A 44 2.52 -6.70 -16.50
N ILE A 45 2.15 -6.31 -15.29
CA ILE A 45 1.28 -7.11 -14.43
C ILE A 45 -0.16 -6.62 -14.57
N LEU A 46 -1.07 -7.56 -14.79
CA LEU A 46 -2.51 -7.35 -14.73
C LEU A 46 -3.09 -8.10 -13.52
N GLU A 47 -4.18 -7.62 -12.95
CA GLU A 47 -4.94 -8.33 -11.91
C GLU A 47 -6.33 -8.71 -12.42
N CYS A 48 -6.67 -10.00 -12.36
CA CYS A 48 -7.98 -10.51 -12.72
C CYS A 48 -9.08 -9.90 -11.84
N GLN A 49 -10.05 -9.18 -12.42
CA GLN A 49 -11.15 -8.56 -11.68
C GLN A 49 -12.47 -9.33 -11.79
N GLN A 50 -12.77 -9.85 -12.99
CA GLN A 50 -14.08 -10.44 -13.28
C GLN A 50 -13.93 -11.55 -14.33
N HIS A 51 -14.81 -12.55 -14.27
CA HIS A 51 -15.00 -13.51 -15.35
C HIS A 51 -16.17 -13.03 -16.21
N ILE A 52 -15.94 -12.81 -17.51
CA ILE A 52 -16.97 -12.28 -18.42
C ILE A 52 -17.69 -13.38 -19.20
N GLY A 53 -17.22 -14.63 -19.12
CA GLY A 53 -17.71 -15.77 -19.88
C GLY A 53 -16.83 -16.10 -21.09
N GLU A 54 -17.16 -17.17 -21.81
CA GLU A 54 -16.42 -17.63 -23.00
C GLU A 54 -14.90 -17.78 -22.78
N ASP A 55 -14.54 -18.35 -21.62
CA ASP A 55 -13.16 -18.52 -21.16
C ASP A 55 -12.34 -17.22 -21.13
N THR A 56 -13.02 -16.09 -20.98
CA THR A 56 -12.40 -14.77 -20.95
C THR A 56 -12.51 -14.14 -19.57
N VAL A 57 -11.38 -13.60 -19.11
CA VAL A 57 -11.30 -12.82 -17.87
C VAL A 57 -11.07 -11.35 -18.20
N ARG A 58 -11.66 -10.47 -17.40
CA ARG A 58 -11.40 -9.04 -17.43
C ARG A 58 -10.40 -8.71 -16.35
N ALA A 59 -9.23 -8.24 -16.76
CA ALA A 59 -8.15 -7.84 -15.88
C ALA A 59 -7.92 -6.33 -15.95
N ILE A 60 -7.29 -5.79 -14.91
CA ILE A 60 -6.85 -4.39 -14.88
C ILE A 60 -5.33 -4.32 -14.82
N SER A 61 -4.75 -3.45 -15.65
CA SER A 61 -3.30 -3.26 -15.71
C SER A 61 -2.79 -2.41 -14.56
N MET A 62 -1.68 -2.85 -13.97
CA MET A 62 -0.91 -2.09 -12.96
C MET A 62 0.10 -1.13 -13.59
N ASP A 63 0.28 -1.18 -14.91
CA ASP A 63 1.17 -0.28 -15.66
C ASP A 63 0.46 0.21 -16.94
N SER A 64 1.11 1.07 -17.73
CA SER A 64 0.60 1.49 -19.03
C SER A 64 0.44 0.30 -19.98
N THR A 65 -0.75 0.21 -20.57
CA THR A 65 -1.10 -0.74 -21.62
C THR A 65 -0.58 -0.33 -23.00
N ASP A 66 0.14 0.80 -23.09
CA ASP A 66 0.79 1.24 -24.32
C ASP A 66 1.79 0.19 -24.82
N GLY A 67 1.71 -0.10 -26.12
CA GLY A 67 2.50 -1.12 -26.78
C GLY A 67 1.98 -2.55 -26.62
N LEU A 68 0.87 -2.76 -25.89
CA LEU A 68 0.18 -4.06 -25.89
C LEU A 68 -0.71 -4.20 -27.13
N SER A 69 -0.74 -5.40 -27.67
CA SER A 69 -1.48 -5.76 -28.87
C SER A 69 -2.35 -7.00 -28.63
N ARG A 70 -3.42 -7.13 -29.41
CA ARG A 70 -4.26 -8.33 -29.37
C ARG A 70 -3.44 -9.54 -29.78
N GLY A 71 -3.65 -10.66 -29.10
CA GLY A 71 -2.91 -11.90 -29.33
C GLY A 71 -1.60 -12.01 -28.56
N ASN A 72 -1.14 -10.97 -27.85
CA ASN A 72 0.00 -11.11 -26.93
C ASN A 72 -0.30 -12.21 -25.90
N GLU A 73 0.71 -13.01 -25.61
CA GLU A 73 0.63 -14.09 -24.63
C GLU A 73 0.61 -13.51 -23.21
N VAL A 74 -0.26 -14.07 -22.38
CA VAL A 74 -0.48 -13.66 -20.99
C VAL A 74 -0.28 -14.88 -20.11
N LEU A 75 0.69 -14.84 -19.22
CA LEU A 75 0.94 -15.93 -18.29
C LEU A 75 0.13 -15.73 -17.01
N ALA A 76 -0.71 -16.69 -16.64
CA ALA A 76 -1.32 -16.69 -15.31
C ALA A 76 -0.31 -17.19 -14.27
N THR A 77 -0.06 -16.37 -13.25
CA THR A 77 0.89 -16.72 -12.18
C THR A 77 0.33 -17.76 -11.20
N GLY A 78 -1.00 -17.85 -11.10
CA GLY A 78 -1.70 -18.78 -10.20
C GLY A 78 -1.80 -18.28 -8.75
N SER A 79 -1.33 -17.05 -8.48
CA SER A 79 -1.47 -16.38 -7.19
C SER A 79 -1.83 -14.91 -7.40
N PRO A 80 -2.33 -14.22 -6.37
CA PRO A 80 -2.41 -12.77 -6.39
C PRO A 80 -1.04 -12.11 -6.53
N ILE A 81 -1.02 -10.78 -6.73
CA ILE A 81 0.21 -9.99 -6.69
C ILE A 81 0.90 -10.21 -5.34
N LEU A 82 2.18 -10.56 -5.37
CA LEU A 82 2.99 -10.87 -4.19
C LEU A 82 3.92 -9.70 -3.87
N MET A 83 3.97 -9.31 -2.59
CA MET A 83 4.97 -8.38 -2.07
C MET A 83 6.18 -9.16 -1.53
N PRO A 84 7.40 -8.64 -1.72
CA PRO A 84 8.59 -9.23 -1.13
C PRO A 84 8.50 -9.20 0.40
N ILE A 85 9.11 -10.20 1.02
CA ILE A 85 9.21 -10.34 2.47
C ILE A 85 10.69 -10.49 2.85
N GLY A 86 11.01 -10.31 4.12
CA GLY A 86 12.36 -10.44 4.66
C GLY A 86 12.87 -9.13 5.28
N GLU A 87 13.92 -9.24 6.09
CA GLU A 87 14.63 -8.07 6.65
C GLU A 87 15.20 -7.13 5.57
N GLU A 88 15.44 -7.63 4.35
CA GLU A 88 15.95 -6.86 3.21
C GLU A 88 14.98 -5.80 2.68
N ILE A 89 13.70 -5.83 3.09
CA ILE A 89 12.68 -4.85 2.69
C ILE A 89 12.78 -3.53 3.49
N LYS A 90 13.61 -3.50 4.54
CA LYS A 90 13.83 -2.31 5.38
C LYS A 90 14.62 -1.26 4.62
N GLY A 91 14.17 -0.01 4.70
CA GLY A 91 14.76 1.13 4.00
C GLY A 91 14.50 1.15 2.50
N ARG A 92 13.76 0.18 1.95
CA ARG A 92 13.55 0.04 0.50
C ARG A 92 12.31 0.80 0.02
N LEU A 93 12.33 1.08 -1.29
CA LEU A 93 11.24 1.73 -2.01
C LEU A 93 10.61 0.76 -3.02
N PHE A 94 9.33 0.44 -2.85
CA PHE A 94 8.61 -0.50 -3.71
C PHE A 94 7.49 0.18 -4.51
N ASN A 95 7.18 -0.41 -5.67
CA ASN A 95 5.95 -0.13 -6.42
C ASN A 95 4.80 -1.05 -5.97
N VAL A 96 3.63 -0.89 -6.61
CA VAL A 96 2.42 -1.68 -6.34
C VAL A 96 2.57 -3.19 -6.58
N VAL A 97 3.48 -3.61 -7.45
CA VAL A 97 3.68 -5.03 -7.76
C VAL A 97 4.79 -5.66 -6.91
N GLY A 98 5.39 -4.89 -6.00
CA GLY A 98 6.49 -5.34 -5.14
C GLY A 98 7.87 -5.30 -5.79
N ASP A 99 8.04 -4.65 -6.95
CA ASP A 99 9.37 -4.39 -7.50
C ASP A 99 10.01 -3.19 -6.80
N ALA A 100 11.31 -3.29 -6.52
CA ALA A 100 12.07 -2.19 -5.95
C ALA A 100 12.37 -1.11 -7.00
N ILE A 101 12.05 0.14 -6.68
CA ILE A 101 12.23 1.31 -7.55
C ILE A 101 13.29 2.29 -7.02
N ASP A 102 14.02 1.92 -5.96
CA ASP A 102 15.13 2.69 -5.38
C ASP A 102 16.44 2.60 -6.17
N GLY A 103 16.55 1.66 -7.11
CA GLY A 103 17.79 1.43 -7.88
C GLY A 103 18.88 0.66 -7.11
N ILE A 104 18.61 0.17 -5.90
CA ILE A 104 19.56 -0.56 -5.04
C ILE A 104 19.63 -2.05 -5.44
N GLY A 105 18.68 -2.53 -6.24
CA GLY A 105 18.65 -3.88 -6.79
C GLY A 105 17.29 -4.56 -6.59
N ALA A 106 17.00 -5.58 -7.41
CA ALA A 106 15.75 -6.31 -7.28
C ALA A 106 15.78 -7.25 -6.07
N LEU A 107 14.63 -7.40 -5.41
CA LEU A 107 14.41 -8.38 -4.33
C LEU A 107 13.61 -9.57 -4.85
N SER A 108 13.90 -10.76 -4.29
CA SER A 108 13.11 -11.95 -4.59
C SER A 108 11.71 -11.82 -4.02
N LYS A 109 10.72 -12.30 -4.78
CA LYS A 109 9.32 -12.40 -4.35
C LYS A 109 8.93 -13.84 -3.96
N GLU A 110 9.90 -14.75 -3.93
CA GLU A 110 9.67 -16.13 -3.52
C GLU A 110 9.18 -16.19 -2.07
N GLY A 111 8.07 -16.90 -1.83
CA GLY A 111 7.43 -16.93 -0.51
C GLY A 111 6.72 -15.63 -0.11
N GLY A 112 6.65 -14.64 -1.02
CA GLY A 112 6.05 -13.33 -0.78
C GLY A 112 4.60 -13.40 -0.32
N TYR A 113 4.16 -12.35 0.37
CA TYR A 113 2.80 -12.25 0.89
C TYR A 113 1.85 -11.69 -0.19
N PRO A 114 0.66 -12.30 -0.39
CA PRO A 114 -0.31 -11.79 -1.36
C PRO A 114 -0.95 -10.50 -0.88
N ILE A 115 -1.17 -9.56 -1.80
CA ILE A 115 -1.81 -8.27 -1.46
C ILE A 115 -3.28 -8.41 -1.05
N HIS A 116 -3.94 -9.47 -1.51
CA HIS A 116 -5.31 -9.82 -1.17
C HIS A 116 -5.32 -10.89 -0.09
N ARG A 117 -5.68 -10.50 1.12
CA ARG A 117 -5.81 -11.36 2.29
C ARG A 117 -7.11 -11.09 3.01
N GLU A 118 -7.61 -12.11 3.70
CA GLU A 118 -8.75 -11.95 4.59
C GLU A 118 -8.34 -11.17 5.85
N ALA A 119 -9.29 -10.43 6.41
CA ALA A 119 -9.10 -9.78 7.69
C ALA A 119 -8.93 -10.82 8.81
N PRO A 120 -8.19 -10.48 9.89
CA PRO A 120 -8.08 -11.35 11.07
C PRO A 120 -9.46 -11.75 11.60
N LYS A 121 -9.57 -12.99 12.10
CA LYS A 121 -10.84 -13.47 12.65
C LYS A 121 -11.14 -12.79 13.97
N PHE A 122 -12.41 -12.78 14.36
CA PHE A 122 -12.86 -12.18 15.62
C PHE A 122 -12.13 -12.75 16.85
N GLU A 123 -11.80 -14.05 16.83
CA GLU A 123 -11.05 -14.72 17.90
C GLU A 123 -9.62 -14.17 18.06
N ASP A 124 -9.01 -13.75 16.96
CA ASP A 124 -7.65 -13.22 16.92
C ASP A 124 -7.57 -11.77 17.39
N LEU A 125 -8.70 -11.05 17.51
CA LEU A 125 -8.71 -9.63 17.86
C LEU A 125 -8.35 -9.39 19.33
N SER A 126 -7.46 -8.43 19.58
CA SER A 126 -7.14 -7.97 20.93
C SER A 126 -8.26 -7.08 21.49
N THR A 127 -8.58 -7.26 22.78
CA THR A 127 -9.58 -6.47 23.50
C THR A 127 -8.98 -5.38 24.38
N SER A 128 -7.65 -5.26 24.45
CA SER A 128 -6.97 -4.28 25.31
C SER A 128 -6.86 -2.92 24.63
N SER A 129 -7.43 -1.87 25.24
CA SER A 129 -7.20 -0.48 24.84
C SER A 129 -6.07 0.11 25.66
N GLU A 130 -4.91 0.28 25.04
CA GLU A 130 -3.77 0.96 25.66
C GLU A 130 -3.51 2.31 24.97
N VAL A 131 -3.10 3.30 25.76
CA VAL A 131 -2.74 4.62 25.23
C VAL A 131 -1.36 4.59 24.59
N LEU A 132 -1.25 5.33 23.50
CA LEU A 132 -0.08 5.54 22.70
C LEU A 132 0.51 6.91 22.98
N PHE A 133 1.62 6.96 23.70
CA PHE A 133 2.36 8.20 23.86
C PHE A 133 3.17 8.49 22.61
N THR A 134 2.90 9.65 22.01
CA THR A 134 3.54 10.12 20.78
C THR A 134 4.70 11.07 21.03
N GLY A 135 4.77 11.66 22.23
CA GLY A 135 5.72 12.73 22.55
C GLY A 135 5.23 14.11 22.09
N ILE A 136 4.10 14.17 21.38
CA ILE A 136 3.49 15.42 20.91
C ILE A 136 2.45 15.86 21.92
N LYS A 137 2.75 16.92 22.68
CA LYS A 137 1.92 17.41 23.80
C LYS A 137 0.43 17.57 23.47
N VAL A 138 0.11 18.11 22.29
CA VAL A 138 -1.29 18.33 21.90
C VAL A 138 -2.02 17.01 21.66
N ILE A 139 -1.35 16.02 21.06
CA ILE A 139 -1.92 14.70 20.82
C ILE A 139 -2.08 13.98 22.17
N ASP A 140 -1.01 13.88 22.94
CA ASP A 140 -1.01 13.10 24.19
C ASP A 140 -1.98 13.66 25.26
N LEU A 141 -2.27 14.98 25.22
CA LEU A 141 -3.18 15.63 26.17
C LEU A 141 -4.63 15.68 25.68
N VAL A 142 -4.86 16.08 24.42
CA VAL A 142 -6.21 16.40 23.92
C VAL A 142 -6.86 15.19 23.26
N GLU A 143 -6.09 14.42 22.50
CA GLU A 143 -6.59 13.27 21.73
C GLU A 143 -5.56 12.13 21.78
N PRO A 144 -5.42 11.47 22.94
CA PRO A 144 -4.45 10.41 23.11
C PRO A 144 -4.79 9.26 22.16
N TYR A 145 -3.79 8.87 21.38
CA TYR A 145 -3.93 7.77 20.45
C TYR A 145 -4.09 6.45 21.17
N SER A 146 -4.91 5.56 20.63
CA SER A 146 -5.05 4.19 21.13
C SER A 146 -4.19 3.26 20.30
N LYS A 147 -3.50 2.33 20.94
CA LYS A 147 -2.80 1.23 20.27
C LYS A 147 -3.82 0.34 19.57
N GLY A 148 -3.53 -0.03 18.32
CA GLY A 148 -4.48 -0.70 17.44
C GLY A 148 -5.59 0.18 16.89
N GLY A 149 -5.63 1.44 17.28
CA GLY A 149 -6.62 2.39 16.82
C GLY A 149 -6.36 2.81 15.38
N LYS A 150 -7.42 3.25 14.71
CA LYS A 150 -7.36 3.93 13.41
C LYS A 150 -7.48 5.43 13.66
N ILE A 151 -6.43 6.16 13.33
CA ILE A 151 -6.37 7.61 13.57
C ILE A 151 -6.52 8.34 12.24
N GLY A 152 -7.45 9.28 12.17
CA GLY A 152 -7.63 10.16 11.02
C GLY A 152 -6.89 11.48 11.18
N LEU A 153 -5.91 11.76 10.31
CA LEU A 153 -5.26 13.07 10.21
C LEU A 153 -5.94 13.94 9.16
N PHE A 154 -6.67 14.96 9.60
CA PHE A 154 -7.39 15.88 8.71
C PHE A 154 -6.65 17.19 8.55
N GLY A 155 -6.27 17.52 7.32
CA GLY A 155 -5.63 18.78 7.02
C GLY A 155 -5.51 19.07 5.52
N GLY A 156 -5.54 20.36 5.18
CA GLY A 156 -5.32 20.86 3.82
C GLY A 156 -3.88 20.70 3.34
N ALA A 157 -3.58 21.22 2.15
CA ALA A 157 -2.20 21.33 1.69
C ALA A 157 -1.43 22.35 2.57
N GLY A 158 -0.17 22.06 2.89
CA GLY A 158 0.71 22.99 3.59
C GLY A 158 0.52 23.12 5.11
N VAL A 159 -0.37 22.34 5.74
CA VAL A 159 -0.61 22.42 7.20
C VAL A 159 0.38 21.61 8.05
N GLY A 160 1.49 21.14 7.47
CA GLY A 160 2.52 20.39 8.20
C GLY A 160 2.22 18.91 8.45
N LYS A 161 1.37 18.27 7.64
CA LYS A 161 1.00 16.84 7.80
C LYS A 161 2.21 15.91 7.68
N THR A 162 3.02 16.10 6.64
CA THR A 162 4.25 15.31 6.42
C THR A 162 5.23 15.49 7.57
N VAL A 163 5.38 16.73 8.05
CA VAL A 163 6.21 17.04 9.22
C VAL A 163 5.73 16.29 10.46
N LEU A 164 4.41 16.25 10.70
CA LEU A 164 3.83 15.50 11.82
C LEU A 164 4.04 13.99 11.67
N ILE A 165 3.93 13.44 10.46
CA ILE A 165 4.19 12.01 10.19
C ILE A 165 5.65 11.69 10.47
N MET A 166 6.59 12.48 9.96
CA MET A 166 8.02 12.28 10.20
C MET A 166 8.35 12.37 11.68
N GLU A 167 7.77 13.34 12.39
CA GLU A 167 7.99 13.50 13.83
C GLU A 167 7.41 12.32 14.63
N LEU A 168 6.25 11.79 14.23
CA LEU A 168 5.69 10.58 14.80
C LEU A 168 6.59 9.36 14.56
N ILE A 169 7.08 9.19 13.32
CA ILE A 169 8.01 8.11 12.99
C ILE A 169 9.27 8.23 13.84
N ASN A 170 9.89 9.41 13.87
CA ASN A 170 11.11 9.69 14.62
C ASN A 170 10.95 9.44 16.14
N ASN A 171 9.89 9.96 16.75
CA ASN A 171 9.66 9.78 18.19
C ASN A 171 9.36 8.34 18.56
N ILE A 172 8.60 7.64 17.72
CA ILE A 172 8.25 6.25 17.98
C ILE A 172 9.44 5.34 17.69
N ALA A 173 10.22 5.59 16.64
CA ALA A 173 11.44 4.87 16.30
C ALA A 173 12.55 5.02 17.36
N LYS A 174 12.64 6.18 18.02
CA LYS A 174 13.59 6.43 19.12
C LYS A 174 13.10 5.90 20.47
N GLY A 175 11.79 5.97 20.73
CA GLY A 175 11.19 5.55 22.00
C GLY A 175 10.80 4.08 22.08
N HIS A 176 10.60 3.43 20.93
CA HIS A 176 10.16 2.05 20.77
C HIS A 176 10.89 1.41 19.58
N ASP A 177 11.16 0.10 19.61
CA ASP A 177 11.80 -0.64 18.49
C ASP A 177 10.81 -0.92 17.33
N GLY A 178 9.97 0.08 17.02
CA GLY A 178 8.89 -0.03 16.06
C GLY A 178 9.33 0.21 14.62
N ILE A 179 8.64 -0.44 13.68
CA ILE A 179 8.85 -0.30 12.24
C ILE A 179 7.71 0.52 11.63
N SER A 180 8.01 1.39 10.67
CA SER A 180 7.02 2.17 9.94
C SER A 180 6.87 1.67 8.51
N VAL A 181 5.64 1.59 7.99
CA VAL A 181 5.37 1.35 6.59
C VAL A 181 4.60 2.53 6.03
N PHE A 182 5.08 3.11 4.95
CA PHE A 182 4.44 4.24 4.29
C PHE A 182 3.88 3.82 2.94
N ALA A 183 2.57 3.97 2.75
CA ALA A 183 1.90 3.76 1.47
C ALA A 183 1.52 5.12 0.86
N GLY A 184 2.33 5.57 -0.10
CA GLY A 184 2.12 6.77 -0.92
C GLY A 184 1.15 6.50 -2.06
N VAL A 185 -0.16 6.57 -1.82
CA VAL A 185 -1.23 6.39 -2.81
C VAL A 185 -1.54 7.69 -3.55
N GLY A 186 -1.15 7.75 -4.82
CA GLY A 186 -1.41 8.89 -5.69
C GLY A 186 -0.64 10.14 -5.26
N GLU A 187 0.56 9.95 -4.71
CA GLU A 187 1.46 11.03 -4.32
C GLU A 187 2.21 11.59 -5.54
N ARG A 188 2.63 12.85 -5.43
CA ARG A 188 3.52 13.42 -6.45
C ARG A 188 4.90 12.81 -6.29
N THR A 189 5.55 12.51 -7.40
CA THR A 189 6.93 12.00 -7.41
C THR A 189 7.91 12.90 -6.63
N ARG A 190 7.72 14.22 -6.70
CA ARG A 190 8.50 15.18 -5.90
C ARG A 190 8.29 14.99 -4.39
N GLU A 191 7.04 14.87 -3.95
CA GLU A 191 6.70 14.72 -2.52
C GLU A 191 7.25 13.40 -1.97
N GLY A 192 7.21 12.31 -2.75
CA GLY A 192 7.83 11.04 -2.38
C GLY A 192 9.36 11.09 -2.31
N ASN A 193 10.02 11.78 -3.24
CA ASN A 193 11.46 11.97 -3.22
C ASN A 193 11.91 12.83 -2.03
N ASP A 194 11.20 13.93 -1.75
CA ASP A 194 11.50 14.80 -0.62
C ASP A 194 11.34 14.04 0.70
N LEU A 195 10.25 13.25 0.85
CA LEU A 195 10.04 12.39 2.01
C LEU A 195 11.18 11.36 2.20
N LEU A 196 11.63 10.71 1.13
CA LEU A 196 12.73 9.75 1.21
C LEU A 196 14.01 10.43 1.71
N ARG A 197 14.34 11.61 1.20
CA ARG A 197 15.51 12.39 1.64
C ARG A 197 15.40 12.79 3.10
N GLU A 198 14.27 13.33 3.52
CA GLU A 198 14.02 13.70 4.92
C GLU A 198 14.10 12.49 5.86
N MET A 199 13.67 11.30 5.42
CA MET A 199 13.81 10.06 6.19
C MET A 199 15.26 9.58 6.33
N ILE A 200 16.10 9.82 5.32
CA ILE A 200 17.54 9.55 5.38
C ILE A 200 18.21 10.55 6.33
N GLU A 201 17.94 11.84 6.18
CA GLU A 201 18.50 12.92 7.02
C GLU A 201 18.11 12.79 8.51
N SER A 202 16.90 12.32 8.79
CA SER A 202 16.42 12.10 10.16
C SER A 202 16.96 10.80 10.79
N GLY A 203 17.66 9.96 10.02
CA GLY A 203 18.22 8.69 10.46
C GLY A 203 17.18 7.57 10.64
N VAL A 204 15.97 7.75 10.10
CA VAL A 204 14.92 6.71 10.08
C VAL A 204 15.27 5.63 9.05
N ILE A 205 15.76 6.05 7.88
CA ILE A 205 16.35 5.18 6.87
C ILE A 205 17.85 5.37 6.91
N LYS A 206 18.60 4.27 6.99
CA LYS A 206 20.07 4.29 7.16
C LYS A 206 20.73 3.67 5.95
N TYR A 207 21.29 4.50 5.08
CA TYR A 207 21.99 4.04 3.87
C TYR A 207 23.50 3.97 4.02
N GLY A 208 24.07 4.40 5.15
CA GLY A 208 25.51 4.52 5.30
C GLY A 208 25.96 5.96 5.43
N LYS A 209 26.96 6.20 6.29
CA LYS A 209 27.59 7.53 6.42
C LYS A 209 28.19 8.06 5.12
N GLU A 210 28.78 7.16 4.31
CA GLU A 210 29.37 7.54 3.02
C GLU A 210 28.31 8.03 2.01
N PHE A 211 27.11 7.46 2.04
CA PHE A 211 25.98 7.91 1.23
C PHE A 211 25.44 9.25 1.73
N GLU A 212 25.29 9.41 3.06
CA GLU A 212 24.82 10.66 3.67
C GLU A 212 25.76 11.84 3.33
N GLU A 213 27.07 11.66 3.46
CA GLU A 213 28.06 12.69 3.11
C GLU A 213 28.07 13.04 1.61
N ASP A 214 27.74 12.09 0.74
CA ASP A 214 27.58 12.32 -0.70
C ASP A 214 26.31 13.12 -0.97
N MET A 215 25.21 12.76 -0.32
CA MET A 215 23.92 13.43 -0.40
C MET A 215 24.00 14.89 0.07
N GLU A 216 24.72 15.18 1.16
CA GLU A 216 24.97 16.55 1.64
C GLU A 216 25.74 17.41 0.62
N LYS A 217 26.62 16.78 -0.17
CA LYS A 217 27.36 17.44 -1.26
C LYS A 217 26.54 17.56 -2.55
N GLY A 218 25.27 17.11 -2.53
CA GLY A 218 24.35 17.11 -3.67
C GLY A 218 24.49 15.90 -4.61
N GLY A 219 25.25 14.88 -4.20
CA GLY A 219 25.37 13.60 -4.90
C GLY A 219 24.19 12.66 -4.66
N TRP A 220 24.11 11.59 -5.46
CA TRP A 220 23.13 10.51 -5.31
C TRP A 220 23.74 9.20 -5.82
N ASP A 221 24.87 8.81 -5.24
CA ASP A 221 25.59 7.60 -5.65
C ASP A 221 25.10 6.35 -4.90
N LEU A 222 24.25 5.56 -5.56
CA LEU A 222 23.69 4.32 -5.01
C LEU A 222 24.75 3.24 -4.74
N SER A 223 25.96 3.35 -5.31
CA SER A 223 27.03 2.39 -5.04
C SER A 223 27.60 2.49 -3.62
N LYS A 224 27.35 3.62 -2.94
CA LYS A 224 27.80 3.90 -1.57
C LYS A 224 26.81 3.43 -0.50
N VAL A 225 25.70 2.82 -0.91
CA VAL A 225 24.68 2.31 0.02
C VAL A 225 25.20 1.06 0.72
N ASP A 226 25.33 1.11 2.05
CA ASP A 226 25.70 -0.05 2.85
C ASP A 226 24.47 -0.90 3.19
N SER A 227 24.38 -2.07 2.54
CA SER A 227 23.31 -3.04 2.78
C SER A 227 23.24 -3.52 4.24
N LYS A 228 24.34 -3.49 5.00
CA LYS A 228 24.34 -3.87 6.42
C LYS A 228 23.71 -2.81 7.30
N GLU A 229 23.95 -1.54 7.01
CA GLU A 229 23.29 -0.45 7.75
C GLU A 229 21.81 -0.36 7.40
N MET A 230 21.42 -0.68 6.17
CA MET A 230 20.01 -0.66 5.75
C MET A 230 19.10 -1.57 6.57
N ILE A 231 19.60 -2.72 7.05
CA ILE A 231 18.84 -3.64 7.92
C ILE A 231 18.38 -2.94 9.21
N ASN A 232 19.11 -1.92 9.67
CA ASN A 232 18.75 -1.11 10.84
C ASN A 232 17.82 0.06 10.53
N SER A 233 17.30 0.14 9.29
CA SER A 233 16.27 1.11 8.92
C SER A 233 14.94 0.74 9.54
N GLN A 234 14.19 1.75 9.97
CA GLN A 234 12.92 1.59 10.67
C GLN A 234 11.73 1.98 9.80
N ALA A 235 11.93 2.18 8.49
CA ALA A 235 10.87 2.49 7.55
C ALA A 235 10.95 1.65 6.27
N THR A 236 9.79 1.28 5.71
CA THR A 236 9.66 0.71 4.36
C THR A 236 8.64 1.54 3.58
N LEU A 237 8.95 1.85 2.33
CA LEU A 237 8.16 2.75 1.51
C LEU A 237 7.52 2.01 0.33
N VAL A 238 6.23 2.22 0.10
CA VAL A 238 5.50 1.74 -1.08
C VAL A 238 4.84 2.94 -1.72
N PHE A 239 5.16 3.23 -2.98
CA PHE A 239 4.54 4.32 -3.72
C PHE A 239 3.76 3.80 -4.91
N GLY A 240 2.61 4.44 -5.14
CA GLY A 240 1.98 4.48 -6.44
C GLY A 240 1.74 5.91 -6.83
N GLN A 241 2.50 6.37 -7.80
CA GLN A 241 2.56 7.77 -8.17
C GLN A 241 1.29 8.21 -8.93
N MET A 242 1.05 9.52 -9.02
CA MET A 242 -0.10 10.08 -9.77
C MET A 242 -0.10 9.75 -11.27
N ASN A 243 1.08 9.50 -11.86
CA ASN A 243 1.25 9.12 -13.26
C ASN A 243 0.99 7.62 -13.53
N GLU A 244 0.83 6.81 -12.49
CA GLU A 244 0.52 5.38 -12.63
C GLU A 244 -0.95 5.13 -12.95
N SER A 245 -1.22 3.94 -13.46
CA SER A 245 -2.58 3.52 -13.82
C SER A 245 -3.53 3.60 -12.60
N PRO A 246 -4.84 3.79 -12.82
CA PRO A 246 -5.81 3.70 -11.73
C PRO A 246 -5.81 2.33 -11.05
N GLY A 247 -5.44 1.26 -11.77
CA GLY A 247 -5.26 -0.07 -11.20
C GLY A 247 -4.18 -0.09 -10.13
N ALA A 248 -3.01 0.48 -10.44
CA ALA A 248 -1.90 0.61 -9.49
C ALA A 248 -2.31 1.40 -8.25
N ARG A 249 -2.85 2.61 -8.45
CA ARG A 249 -3.29 3.48 -7.34
C ARG A 249 -4.35 2.81 -6.45
N ALA A 250 -5.22 1.97 -7.01
CA ALA A 250 -6.23 1.22 -6.26
C ALA A 250 -5.68 0.00 -5.49
N ARG A 251 -4.40 -0.35 -5.64
CA ARG A 251 -3.77 -1.52 -4.98
C ARG A 251 -2.56 -1.18 -4.12
N VAL A 252 -2.00 0.02 -4.25
CA VAL A 252 -0.84 0.48 -3.45
C VAL A 252 -1.11 0.41 -1.95
N ALA A 253 -2.30 0.82 -1.49
CA ALA A 253 -2.67 0.73 -0.09
C ALA A 253 -2.63 -0.72 0.43
N LEU A 254 -3.09 -1.69 -0.38
CA LEU A 254 -3.06 -3.11 -0.04
C LEU A 254 -1.63 -3.65 -0.03
N SER A 255 -0.78 -3.16 -0.93
CA SER A 255 0.62 -3.54 -1.02
C SER A 255 1.39 -3.12 0.22
N GLY A 256 1.24 -1.85 0.64
CA GLY A 256 1.79 -1.36 1.91
C GLY A 256 1.20 -2.06 3.13
N LEU A 257 -0.12 -2.32 3.12
CA LEU A 257 -0.77 -3.06 4.19
C LEU A 257 -0.21 -4.48 4.34
N THR A 258 0.15 -5.13 3.24
CA THR A 258 0.69 -6.48 3.25
C THR A 258 2.10 -6.53 3.83
N LEU A 259 2.93 -5.51 3.55
CA LEU A 259 4.23 -5.36 4.22
C LEU A 259 4.05 -5.06 5.72
N ALA A 260 3.06 -4.25 6.09
CA ALA A 260 2.73 -4.02 7.49
C ALA A 260 2.24 -5.31 8.18
N GLU A 261 1.38 -6.11 7.52
CA GLU A 261 0.94 -7.41 8.02
C GLU A 261 2.09 -8.41 8.15
N TYR A 262 3.09 -8.35 7.27
CA TYR A 262 4.30 -9.16 7.40
C TYR A 262 5.08 -8.83 8.67
N TYR A 263 5.39 -7.55 8.92
CA TYR A 263 6.08 -7.14 10.14
C TYR A 263 5.28 -7.48 11.41
N ARG A 264 3.95 -7.54 11.27
CA ARG A 264 2.98 -7.77 12.34
C ARG A 264 2.85 -9.23 12.71
N ASP A 265 2.78 -10.10 11.70
CA ASP A 265 2.73 -11.55 11.86
C ASP A 265 4.11 -12.12 12.22
N GLY A 266 5.20 -11.42 11.89
CA GLY A 266 6.58 -11.82 12.13
C GLY A 266 7.10 -12.88 11.15
N GLU A 267 8.41 -13.12 11.15
CA GLU A 267 9.11 -14.14 10.33
C GLU A 267 8.86 -15.58 10.82
N GLY A 268 7.64 -15.93 11.19
CA GLY A 268 7.31 -17.27 11.70
C GLY A 268 7.83 -17.60 13.11
N ASP A 269 8.74 -16.78 13.67
CA ASP A 269 9.32 -16.94 15.02
C ASP A 269 8.49 -16.27 16.13
N GLY A 270 7.29 -15.75 15.82
CA GLY A 270 6.30 -15.31 16.80
C GLY A 270 6.56 -13.96 17.48
N ALA A 271 7.65 -13.26 17.18
CA ALA A 271 7.91 -11.91 17.69
C ALA A 271 7.42 -10.84 16.71
N GLY A 272 6.11 -10.56 16.72
CA GLY A 272 5.54 -9.41 16.02
C GLY A 272 6.10 -8.09 16.58
N ARG A 273 6.30 -7.08 15.72
CA ARG A 273 6.79 -5.76 16.13
C ARG A 273 5.66 -4.73 16.17
N ASP A 274 5.85 -3.68 16.98
CA ASP A 274 5.01 -2.49 16.91
C ASP A 274 5.19 -1.82 15.54
N ILE A 275 4.16 -1.84 14.71
CA ILE A 275 4.22 -1.17 13.40
C ILE A 275 3.48 0.14 13.43
N LEU A 276 3.88 1.08 12.59
CA LEU A 276 3.14 2.26 12.20
C LEU A 276 2.85 2.19 10.70
N PHE A 277 1.58 1.97 10.33
CA PHE A 277 1.20 2.02 8.91
C PHE A 277 0.59 3.39 8.58
N PHE A 278 1.16 4.07 7.59
CA PHE A 278 0.71 5.35 7.06
C PHE A 278 0.16 5.18 5.64
N ILE A 279 -0.97 5.81 5.32
CA ILE A 279 -1.57 5.79 3.98
C ILE A 279 -1.79 7.23 3.50
N ASP A 280 -0.89 7.77 2.68
CA ASP A 280 -1.04 9.09 2.06
C ASP A 280 -1.27 8.90 0.55
N ASN A 281 -2.47 8.92 -0.02
CA ASN A 281 -3.73 9.43 0.50
C ASN A 281 -4.89 8.43 0.32
N ILE A 282 -5.63 8.11 1.39
CA ILE A 282 -6.80 7.21 1.34
C ILE A 282 -7.96 7.70 0.44
N PHE A 283 -8.10 9.02 0.25
CA PHE A 283 -9.05 9.59 -0.70
C PHE A 283 -8.62 9.26 -2.14
N ARG A 284 -7.31 9.25 -2.43
CA ARG A 284 -6.79 8.85 -3.74
C ARG A 284 -7.00 7.37 -4.01
N PHE A 285 -6.92 6.52 -2.98
CA PHE A 285 -7.34 5.12 -3.07
C PHE A 285 -8.81 5.01 -3.48
N THR A 286 -9.69 5.77 -2.83
CA THR A 286 -11.12 5.79 -3.15
C THR A 286 -11.39 6.30 -4.57
N GLN A 287 -10.73 7.39 -4.98
CA GLN A 287 -10.84 7.96 -6.31
C GLN A 287 -10.38 6.97 -7.38
N ALA A 288 -9.24 6.31 -7.19
CA ALA A 288 -8.74 5.28 -8.08
C ALA A 288 -9.75 4.11 -8.17
N GLY A 289 -10.32 3.67 -7.05
CA GLY A 289 -11.39 2.65 -7.05
C GLY A 289 -12.64 3.06 -7.85
N SER A 290 -13.03 4.33 -7.81
CA SER A 290 -14.13 4.86 -8.63
C SER A 290 -13.78 4.84 -10.13
N GLU A 291 -12.56 5.23 -10.50
CA GLU A 291 -12.06 5.16 -11.88
C GLU A 291 -12.07 3.71 -12.39
N VAL A 292 -11.52 2.77 -11.60
CA VAL A 292 -11.52 1.33 -11.91
C VAL A 292 -12.94 0.79 -12.07
N SER A 293 -13.85 1.15 -11.17
CA SER A 293 -15.24 0.71 -11.22
C SER A 293 -15.96 1.18 -12.49
N ALA A 294 -15.74 2.44 -12.90
CA ALA A 294 -16.31 2.99 -14.12
C ALA A 294 -15.76 2.26 -15.36
N LEU A 295 -14.47 1.96 -15.38
CA LEU A 295 -13.81 1.22 -16.46
C LEU A 295 -14.30 -0.24 -16.58
N LEU A 296 -14.68 -0.85 -15.45
CA LEU A 296 -15.30 -2.18 -15.43
C LEU A 296 -16.78 -2.16 -15.86
N GLY A 297 -17.36 -0.99 -16.18
CA GLY A 297 -18.74 -0.85 -16.62
C GLY A 297 -19.77 -0.93 -15.49
N ARG A 298 -19.36 -0.77 -14.23
CA ARG A 298 -20.30 -0.74 -13.10
C ARG A 298 -21.02 0.60 -13.07
N MET A 299 -22.33 0.59 -12.81
CA MET A 299 -23.10 1.82 -12.64
C MET A 299 -22.59 2.60 -11.42
N PRO A 300 -22.30 3.91 -11.56
CA PRO A 300 -21.84 4.71 -10.44
C PRO A 300 -22.95 4.89 -9.40
N SER A 301 -22.54 4.93 -8.14
CA SER A 301 -23.40 5.28 -7.02
C SER A 301 -23.44 6.80 -6.82
N ALA A 302 -24.00 7.25 -5.71
CA ALA A 302 -24.12 8.67 -5.40
C ALA A 302 -22.76 9.39 -5.43
N VAL A 303 -22.76 10.58 -6.03
CA VAL A 303 -21.59 11.46 -6.23
C VAL A 303 -20.52 10.87 -7.17
N GLY A 304 -20.82 9.78 -7.88
CA GLY A 304 -19.90 9.18 -8.84
C GLY A 304 -18.94 8.13 -8.25
N TYR A 305 -19.13 7.76 -6.97
CA TYR A 305 -18.35 6.68 -6.34
C TYR A 305 -18.74 5.30 -6.83
N GLN A 306 -17.85 4.33 -6.64
CA GLN A 306 -18.16 2.93 -6.93
C GLN A 306 -19.28 2.40 -6.01
N PRO A 307 -20.17 1.52 -6.51
CA PRO A 307 -21.19 0.89 -5.68
C PRO A 307 -20.61 0.00 -4.57
N THR A 308 -19.37 -0.48 -4.74
CA THR A 308 -18.65 -1.37 -3.83
C THR A 308 -17.81 -0.63 -2.79
N LEU A 309 -17.90 0.70 -2.69
CA LEU A 309 -17.01 1.53 -1.87
C LEU A 309 -16.95 1.07 -0.41
N ALA A 310 -18.12 0.83 0.20
CA ALA A 310 -18.19 0.43 1.60
C ALA A 310 -17.52 -0.93 1.85
N THR A 311 -17.69 -1.88 0.91
CA THR A 311 -17.11 -3.22 1.03
C THR A 311 -15.60 -3.21 0.80
N GLU A 312 -15.12 -2.50 -0.23
CA GLU A 312 -13.69 -2.38 -0.54
C GLU A 312 -12.93 -1.64 0.57
N MET A 313 -13.48 -0.52 1.03
CA MET A 313 -12.93 0.22 2.17
C MET A 313 -12.99 -0.64 3.43
N GLY A 314 -14.13 -1.31 3.68
CA GLY A 314 -14.31 -2.19 4.83
C GLY A 314 -13.27 -3.32 4.87
N ALA A 315 -13.09 -4.06 3.78
CA ALA A 315 -12.16 -5.17 3.70
C ALA A 315 -10.70 -4.75 4.03
N MET A 316 -10.28 -3.60 3.50
CA MET A 316 -8.95 -3.05 3.81
C MET A 316 -8.87 -2.55 5.26
N GLN A 317 -9.90 -1.85 5.75
CA GLN A 317 -9.92 -1.35 7.14
C GLN A 317 -10.01 -2.46 8.17
N GLU A 318 -10.68 -3.58 7.92
CA GLU A 318 -10.79 -4.67 8.90
C GLU A 318 -9.46 -5.44 9.06
N ARG A 319 -8.65 -5.51 8.00
CA ARG A 319 -7.26 -6.05 8.08
C ARG A 319 -6.36 -5.22 8.98
N ILE A 320 -6.66 -3.94 9.04
CA ILE A 320 -6.04 -2.97 9.92
C ILE A 320 -6.63 -3.12 11.33
N THR A 321 -6.07 -4.01 12.14
CA THR A 321 -6.57 -4.28 13.50
C THR A 321 -5.53 -4.99 14.34
N SER A 322 -5.56 -4.83 15.66
CA SER A 322 -4.66 -5.53 16.57
C SER A 322 -5.02 -7.01 16.74
N THR A 323 -4.03 -7.89 16.59
CA THR A 323 -4.16 -9.33 16.80
C THR A 323 -3.54 -9.78 18.13
N LYS A 324 -3.93 -10.97 18.62
CA LYS A 324 -3.50 -11.59 19.89
C LYS A 324 -2.20 -12.40 19.81
N THR A 325 -1.57 -12.52 18.65
CA THR A 325 -0.40 -13.38 18.44
C THR A 325 0.69 -13.07 19.48
N ASP A 326 1.21 -14.14 20.10
CA ASP A 326 1.82 -14.16 21.45
C ASP A 326 2.96 -13.14 21.69
N LEU A 327 2.99 -12.62 22.92
CA LEU A 327 4.01 -11.76 23.55
C LEU A 327 4.05 -10.29 23.10
N LEU A 328 3.18 -9.49 23.75
CA LEU A 328 3.54 -8.18 24.34
C LEU A 328 3.93 -7.01 23.42
N HIS A 329 3.51 -6.90 22.14
CA HIS A 329 3.91 -5.74 21.29
C HIS A 329 2.77 -5.12 20.43
N LEU A 330 1.94 -4.31 21.10
CA LEU A 330 1.57 -2.89 20.86
C LEU A 330 1.57 -2.29 19.42
N TYR A 331 0.72 -2.84 18.56
CA TYR A 331 0.14 -2.22 17.36
C TYR A 331 -0.08 -0.69 17.40
N ARG A 332 0.37 0.06 16.37
CA ARG A 332 0.09 1.49 16.19
C ARG A 332 -0.38 1.74 14.75
N GLN A 333 -1.49 2.42 14.49
CA GLN A 333 -1.95 2.55 13.09
C GLN A 333 -2.54 3.92 12.77
N PHE A 334 -2.05 4.50 11.68
CA PHE A 334 -2.31 5.88 11.28
C PHE A 334 -2.95 5.91 9.90
N MET A 335 -4.28 5.98 9.84
CA MET A 335 -4.95 6.20 8.57
C MET A 335 -5.04 7.69 8.27
N TYR A 336 -4.19 8.17 7.39
CA TYR A 336 -4.33 9.52 6.88
C TYR A 336 -5.55 9.66 5.94
N LEU A 337 -6.45 10.61 6.28
CA LEU A 337 -7.72 10.88 5.59
C LEU A 337 -7.78 12.38 5.20
N PRO A 338 -7.16 12.80 4.09
CA PRO A 338 -7.29 14.15 3.57
C PRO A 338 -8.63 14.25 2.94
N MET A 339 -9.53 14.81 3.73
CA MET A 339 -10.59 15.56 3.14
C MET A 339 -10.09 16.99 2.96
N THR A 340 -9.61 17.31 1.75
CA THR A 340 -10.22 18.46 1.08
C THR A 340 -11.64 18.04 0.75
N LEU A 341 -12.54 18.08 1.74
CA LEU A 341 -13.97 17.85 1.53
C LEU A 341 -14.49 18.98 0.64
N PRO A 342 -15.06 18.69 -0.54
CA PRO A 342 -16.32 19.35 -0.86
C PRO A 342 -17.31 18.92 0.24
N THR A 343 -18.13 19.82 0.73
CA THR A 343 -19.14 19.71 1.81
C THR A 343 -20.07 18.47 1.80
N LEU A 344 -19.96 17.60 0.78
CA LEU A 344 -20.85 16.51 0.40
C LEU A 344 -20.51 15.14 1.00
N LEU A 345 -19.23 14.80 1.22
CA LEU A 345 -18.85 13.51 1.83
C LEU A 345 -19.30 13.39 3.29
N ARG A 346 -19.54 14.54 3.93
CA ARG A 346 -20.16 14.69 5.26
C ARG A 346 -21.60 14.14 5.34
N ARG A 347 -22.28 13.96 4.20
CA ARG A 347 -23.66 13.47 4.13
C ARG A 347 -23.77 11.97 3.86
N GLN A 348 -22.76 11.34 3.26
CA GLN A 348 -22.83 9.93 2.81
C GLN A 348 -22.22 8.94 3.80
N LEU A 349 -21.11 9.29 4.42
CA LEU A 349 -20.63 8.59 5.61
C LEU A 349 -21.35 9.24 6.79
N SER A 350 -22.28 8.52 7.43
CA SER A 350 -23.00 9.09 8.56
C SER A 350 -21.98 9.56 9.62
N PRO A 351 -22.20 10.72 10.27
CA PRO A 351 -21.36 11.15 11.38
C PRO A 351 -21.17 10.05 12.43
N THR A 352 -22.18 9.18 12.59
CA THR A 352 -22.15 8.01 13.47
C THR A 352 -21.17 6.93 13.02
N TRP A 353 -21.01 6.64 11.72
CA TRP A 353 -20.06 5.61 11.25
C TRP A 353 -18.61 6.07 11.40
N MET A 354 -18.36 7.37 11.20
CA MET A 354 -17.03 7.97 11.39
C MET A 354 -16.68 8.15 12.89
N GLN A 355 -17.63 8.59 13.72
CA GLN A 355 -17.39 8.80 15.16
C GLN A 355 -17.29 7.51 15.97
N GLN A 356 -17.93 6.41 15.54
CA GLN A 356 -17.89 5.15 16.29
C GLN A 356 -16.59 4.34 16.09
N ARG A 357 -15.77 4.68 15.08
CA ARG A 357 -14.60 3.88 14.68
C ARG A 357 -13.28 4.65 14.51
N TYR A 358 -13.28 5.98 14.60
CA TYR A 358 -12.09 6.80 14.40
C TYR A 358 -11.88 7.84 15.51
N CYS A 359 -10.62 8.03 15.92
CA CYS A 359 -10.16 9.27 16.54
C CYS A 359 -9.92 10.31 15.42
N LEU A 360 -10.47 11.51 15.56
CA LEU A 360 -10.50 12.57 14.55
C LEU A 360 -9.64 13.78 14.96
N VAL A 361 -8.38 13.85 14.50
CA VAL A 361 -7.52 15.04 14.72
C VAL A 361 -7.76 16.07 13.63
N LYS A 362 -8.33 17.22 14.00
CA LYS A 362 -8.56 18.34 13.09
C LYS A 362 -7.47 19.40 13.28
N LEU A 363 -6.55 19.51 12.31
CA LEU A 363 -5.60 20.63 12.27
C LEU A 363 -6.35 21.87 11.75
N GLN A 364 -6.60 22.84 12.62
CA GLN A 364 -7.11 24.16 12.24
C GLN A 364 -5.95 25.15 12.11
N ASN A 365 -5.99 25.98 11.07
CA ASN A 365 -5.11 27.16 10.93
C ASN A 365 -5.33 28.16 12.07
#